data_AF-A0A6V7LRK4-F1
#
_entry.id   AF-A0A6V7LRK4-F1
#
_cell.length_a   1.000
_cell.length_b   1.000
_cell.length_c   1.000
_cell.angle_alpha   90.00
_cell.angle_beta   90.00
_cell.angle_gamma   90.00
#
_symmetry.space_group_name_H-M   'P 1'
#
loop_
_entity.id
_entity.type
_entity.pdbx_description
1 polymer ?
#
loop_
_entity_poly.entity_id
_entity_poly.type
_entity_poly.pdbx_seq_one_letter_code
_entity_poly.pdbx_strand_id
1 'polypeptide(L)'
;VVSGGVACNDFLAKSMSTVCKEMGYRFVRPPRRLCMDNGIMIAWNGVERLKANVGVLTDREEIEKQEFQARAALGIDWIENVREEDIQCKTVRSRDLYPELF
;
A
#
# COMPACT_ATOMS: atom_id res chain seq x y z
N VAL A 1 -3.28 -0.47 6.84
CA VAL A 1 -2.21 -1.44 6.48
C VAL A 1 -1.10 -0.65 5.82
N VAL A 2 0.17 -0.96 6.10
CA VAL A 2 1.32 -0.26 5.48
C VAL A 2 2.27 -1.28 4.87
N SER A 3 2.60 -1.10 3.60
CA SER A 3 3.51 -1.94 2.80
C SER A 3 4.49 -1.06 1.99
N GLY A 4 5.42 -1.68 1.28
CA GLY A 4 6.51 -1.00 0.57
C GLY A 4 7.85 -1.09 1.30
N GLY A 5 8.94 -0.76 0.62
CA GLY A 5 10.29 -0.83 1.18
C GLY A 5 10.47 0.01 2.44
N VAL A 6 9.87 1.21 2.49
CA VAL A 6 9.92 2.10 3.65
C VAL A 6 9.16 1.53 4.86
N ALA A 7 8.12 0.72 4.63
CA ALA A 7 7.37 0.06 5.70
C ALA A 7 8.22 -0.94 6.50
N CYS A 8 9.33 -1.41 5.94
CA CYS A 8 10.32 -2.24 6.63
C CYS A 8 11.13 -1.46 7.68
N ASN A 9 11.01 -0.14 7.79
CA ASN A 9 11.69 0.58 8.86
C ASN A 9 10.97 0.36 10.21
N ASP A 10 11.66 -0.20 11.20
CA ASP A 10 11.04 -0.50 12.51
C ASP A 10 10.73 0.75 13.31
N PHE A 11 11.55 1.80 13.19
CA PHE A 11 11.28 3.08 13.82
C PHE A 11 9.96 3.67 13.29
N LEU A 12 9.80 3.75 11.96
CA LEU A 12 8.55 4.22 11.34
C LEU A 12 7.36 3.33 11.72
N ALA A 13 7.52 2.01 11.72
CA ALA A 13 6.44 1.10 12.09
C ALA A 13 6.00 1.30 13.55
N LYS A 14 6.94 1.52 14.48
CA LYS A 14 6.64 1.81 15.89
C LYS A 14 5.90 3.14 16.04
N SER A 15 6.39 4.20 15.40
CA SER A 15 5.73 5.52 15.40
C SER A 15 4.32 5.47 14.82
N MET A 16 4.13 4.81 13.66
CA MET A 16 2.81 4.65 13.06
C MET A 16 1.87 3.81 13.93
N SER A 17 2.38 2.78 14.60
CA SER A 17 1.59 1.98 15.52
C SER A 17 1.04 2.81 16.68
N THR A 18 1.82 3.74 17.22
CA THR A 18 1.37 4.66 18.28
C THR A 18 0.27 5.58 17.77
N VAL A 19 0.51 6.27 16.65
CA VAL A 19 -0.49 7.18 16.05
C VAL A 19 -1.79 6.44 15.73
N CYS A 20 -1.71 5.25 15.10
CA CYS A 20 -2.90 4.45 14.82
C CYS A 20 -3.67 4.10 16.10
N LYS A 21 -2.96 3.71 17.18
CA LYS A 21 -3.60 3.38 18.46
C LYS A 21 -4.36 4.57 19.03
N GLU A 22 -3.77 5.77 19.04
CA GLU A 22 -4.43 6.99 19.54
C GLU A 22 -5.64 7.38 18.72
N MET A 23 -5.55 7.20 17.41
CA MET A 23 -6.62 7.51 16.46
C MET A 23 -7.68 6.40 16.35
N GLY A 24 -7.59 5.33 17.16
CA GLY A 24 -8.56 4.23 17.16
C GLY A 24 -8.43 3.25 15.98
N TYR A 25 -7.33 3.28 15.25
CA TYR A 25 -7.05 2.37 14.12
C TYR A 25 -6.21 1.17 14.53
N ARG A 26 -6.46 0.03 13.87
CA ARG A 26 -5.57 -1.14 13.93
C ARG A 26 -4.39 -0.95 12.98
N PHE A 27 -3.19 -0.85 13.53
CA PHE A 27 -1.96 -0.90 12.72
C PHE A 27 -1.69 -2.33 12.24
N VAL A 28 -1.42 -2.47 10.94
CA VAL A 28 -1.07 -3.75 10.31
C VAL A 28 0.08 -3.50 9.35
N ARG A 29 1.19 -4.21 9.57
CA ARG A 29 2.35 -4.28 8.69
C ARG A 29 2.57 -5.74 8.29
N PRO A 30 2.65 -6.08 6.99
CA PRO A 30 3.03 -7.43 6.56
C PRO A 30 4.43 -7.83 7.06
N PRO A 31 4.77 -9.13 7.09
CA PRO A 31 6.15 -9.56 7.28
C PRO A 31 7.08 -8.86 6.27
N ARG A 32 8.28 -8.46 6.69
CA ARG A 32 9.26 -7.70 5.89
C ARG A 32 9.46 -8.25 4.47
N ARG A 33 9.56 -9.57 4.34
CA ARG A 33 9.73 -10.28 3.05
C ARG A 33 8.55 -10.10 2.07
N LEU A 34 7.38 -9.70 2.56
CA LEU A 34 6.17 -9.46 1.78
C LEU A 34 5.88 -7.96 1.59
N CYS A 35 6.65 -7.07 2.20
CA CYS A 35 6.47 -5.62 2.02
C CYS A 35 7.09 -5.10 0.72
N MET A 36 8.10 -5.78 0.18
CA MET A 36 8.73 -5.44 -1.11
C MET A 36 8.07 -6.20 -2.25
N ASP A 37 8.32 -5.76 -3.49
CA ASP A 37 7.78 -6.43 -4.67
C ASP A 37 8.20 -7.90 -4.71
N ASN A 38 7.21 -8.79 -4.82
CA ASN A 38 7.42 -10.23 -4.81
C ASN A 38 6.35 -10.95 -5.65
N GLY A 39 6.64 -12.16 -6.13
CA GLY A 39 5.68 -12.92 -6.94
C GLY A 39 4.43 -13.39 -6.18
N ILE A 40 4.50 -13.49 -4.84
CA ILE A 40 3.37 -13.97 -4.02
C ILE A 40 2.22 -12.97 -4.04
N MET A 41 2.50 -11.65 -4.01
CA MET A 41 1.44 -10.63 -4.08
C MET A 41 0.72 -10.65 -5.44
N ILE A 42 1.45 -10.94 -6.52
CA ILE A 42 0.90 -11.08 -7.88
C ILE A 42 0.00 -12.33 -7.95
N ALA A 43 0.49 -13.47 -7.46
CA ALA A 43 -0.28 -14.70 -7.42
C ALA A 43 -1.54 -14.56 -6.56
N TRP A 44 -1.45 -13.93 -5.39
CA TRP A 44 -2.59 -13.70 -4.51
C TRP A 44 -3.64 -12.79 -5.15
N ASN A 45 -3.22 -11.71 -5.81
CA ASN A 45 -4.13 -10.87 -6.58
C ASN A 45 -4.84 -11.67 -7.70
N GLY A 46 -4.13 -12.56 -8.39
CA GLY A 46 -4.72 -13.48 -9.36
C GLY A 46 -5.79 -14.40 -8.75
N VAL A 47 -5.50 -14.99 -7.58
CA VAL A 47 -6.47 -15.83 -6.85
C VAL A 47 -7.72 -15.04 -6.46
N GLU A 48 -7.57 -13.81 -5.95
CA GLU A 48 -8.71 -12.97 -5.56
C GLU A 48 -9.55 -12.57 -6.78
N ARG A 49 -8.92 -12.23 -7.91
CA ARG A 49 -9.63 -11.95 -9.18
C ARG A 49 -10.36 -13.17 -9.73
N LEU A 50 -9.76 -14.36 -9.63
CA LEU A 50 -10.39 -15.61 -10.02
C LEU A 50 -11.62 -15.92 -9.17
N LYS A 51 -11.52 -15.79 -7.84
CA LYS A 51 -12.65 -15.98 -6.93
C LYS A 51 -13.79 -14.98 -7.20
N ALA A 52 -13.44 -13.73 -7.51
CA ALA A 52 -14.40 -12.69 -7.85
C ALA A 52 -14.95 -12.80 -9.29
N ASN A 53 -14.35 -13.65 -10.12
CA ASN A 53 -14.61 -13.76 -11.56
C ASN A 53 -14.50 -12.41 -12.30
N VAL A 54 -13.46 -11.63 -12.01
CA VAL A 54 -13.24 -10.30 -12.60
C VAL A 54 -11.91 -10.23 -13.35
N GLY A 55 -11.97 -9.91 -14.65
CA GLY A 55 -10.79 -9.66 -15.46
C GLY A 55 -9.86 -10.86 -15.59
N VAL A 56 -10.43 -12.07 -15.58
CA VAL A 56 -9.72 -13.32 -15.81
C VAL A 56 -9.97 -13.75 -17.25
N LEU A 57 -8.89 -13.97 -17.99
CA LEU A 57 -8.92 -14.56 -19.32
C LEU A 57 -8.63 -16.05 -19.18
N THR A 58 -9.45 -16.88 -19.83
CA THR A 58 -9.27 -18.34 -19.87
C THR A 58 -8.98 -18.84 -21.27
N ASP A 59 -9.35 -18.08 -22.30
CA ASP A 59 -9.05 -18.41 -23.68
C ASP A 59 -7.58 -18.09 -24.00
N ARG A 60 -6.93 -19.04 -24.68
CA ARG A 60 -5.50 -18.96 -24.97
C ARG A 60 -5.18 -17.85 -25.97
N GLU A 61 -5.98 -17.68 -27.02
CA GLU A 61 -5.73 -16.66 -28.02
C GLU A 61 -5.92 -15.26 -27.43
N GLU A 62 -6.91 -15.07 -26.55
CA GLU A 62 -7.11 -13.81 -25.83
C GLU A 62 -5.94 -13.46 -24.90
N ILE A 63 -5.35 -14.47 -24.24
CA ILE A 63 -4.16 -14.30 -23.40
C ILE A 63 -2.96 -13.91 -24.27
N GLU A 64 -2.73 -14.58 -25.39
CA GLU A 64 -1.60 -14.31 -26.30
C GLU A 64 -1.69 -12.93 -26.96
N LYS A 65 -2.90 -12.36 -27.09
CA LYS A 65 -3.12 -10.99 -27.59
C LYS A 65 -2.84 -9.89 -26.56
N GLN A 66 -2.59 -10.22 -25.28
CA GLN A 66 -2.34 -9.19 -24.27
C GLN A 66 -0.97 -8.54 -24.46
N GLU A 67 -0.96 -7.21 -24.48
CA GLU A 67 0.27 -6.41 -24.55
C GLU A 67 0.71 -5.93 -23.17
N PHE A 68 2.01 -5.67 -23.01
CA PHE A 68 2.55 -5.08 -21.80
C PHE A 68 2.05 -3.64 -21.62
N GLN A 69 1.37 -3.37 -20.50
CA GLN A 69 0.95 -2.03 -20.12
C GLN A 69 1.84 -1.48 -19.02
N ALA A 70 2.62 -0.45 -19.34
CA ALA A 70 3.49 0.22 -18.37
C ALA A 70 2.72 1.02 -17.29
N ARG A 71 1.43 1.28 -17.53
CA ARG A 71 0.56 2.02 -16.61
C ARG A 71 -0.68 1.18 -16.31
N ALA A 72 -0.95 0.99 -15.03
CA ALA A 72 -2.16 0.36 -14.53
C ALA A 72 -2.84 1.32 -13.54
N ALA A 73 -3.86 2.02 -14.00
CA ALA A 73 -4.57 2.98 -13.15
C ALA A 73 -5.30 2.26 -12.00
N LEU A 74 -5.19 2.81 -10.79
CA LEU A 74 -5.91 2.33 -9.62
C LEU A 74 -7.03 3.31 -9.29
N GLY A 75 -8.22 3.06 -9.83
CA GLY A 75 -9.40 3.89 -9.57
C GLY A 75 -9.31 5.28 -10.18
N ILE A 76 -9.85 6.27 -9.46
CA ILE A 76 -9.90 7.68 -9.88
C ILE A 76 -8.59 8.35 -9.50
N ASP A 77 -8.00 9.14 -10.40
CA ASP A 77 -6.84 9.97 -10.13
C ASP A 77 -7.22 11.20 -9.29
N TRP A 78 -6.55 11.40 -8.15
CA TRP A 78 -6.78 12.50 -7.22
C TRP A 78 -5.61 13.49 -7.18
N ILE A 79 -4.66 13.41 -8.10
CA ILE A 79 -3.46 14.28 -8.10
C ILE A 79 -3.84 15.76 -8.08
N GLU A 80 -4.80 16.20 -8.90
CA GLU A 80 -5.22 17.60 -8.92
C GLU A 80 -5.93 18.01 -7.62
N ASN A 81 -6.86 17.19 -7.13
CA ASN A 81 -7.52 17.46 -5.84
C ASN A 81 -6.50 17.60 -4.71
N VAL A 82 -5.49 16.72 -4.63
CA VAL A 82 -4.45 16.78 -3.60
C VAL A 82 -3.57 18.03 -3.76
N ARG A 83 -3.31 18.48 -4.99
CA ARG A 83 -2.58 19.73 -5.27
C ARG A 83 -3.39 20.95 -4.84
N GLU A 84 -4.67 20.98 -5.14
CA GLU A 84 -5.58 22.08 -4.78
C GLU A 84 -5.77 22.21 -3.27
N GLU A 85 -5.83 21.09 -2.54
CA GLU A 85 -5.93 21.08 -1.08
C GLU A 85 -4.67 21.66 -0.38
N ASP A 86 -3.51 21.65 -1.05
CA ASP A 86 -2.23 22.21 -0.58
C ASP A 86 -1.95 21.97 0.92
N ILE A 87 -2.17 20.72 1.36
CA ILE A 87 -2.12 20.37 2.78
C ILE A 87 -0.69 20.56 3.31
N GLN A 88 -0.52 21.58 4.13
CA GLN A 88 0.76 21.91 4.75
C GLN A 88 1.13 20.87 5.81
N CYS A 89 2.24 20.15 5.59
CA CYS A 89 2.74 19.21 6.57
C CYS A 89 3.55 19.95 7.65
N LYS A 90 2.97 20.11 8.84
CA LYS A 90 3.71 20.64 9.98
C LYS A 90 4.67 19.56 10.48
N THR A 91 5.97 19.84 10.41
CA THR A 91 6.97 18.95 10.98
C THR A 91 6.76 18.85 12.48
N VAL A 92 6.43 17.66 12.97
CA VAL A 92 6.37 17.37 14.39
C VAL A 92 7.49 16.40 14.74
N ARG A 93 8.23 16.70 15.81
CA ARG A 93 9.26 15.79 16.31
C ARG A 93 8.56 14.67 17.06
N SER A 94 8.74 13.43 16.59
CA SER A 94 8.12 12.25 17.25
C SER A 94 8.51 12.13 18.72
N ARG A 95 9.69 12.59 19.13
CA ARG A 95 10.11 12.58 20.54
C ARG A 95 9.28 13.53 21.42
N ASP A 96 8.78 14.61 20.84
CA ASP A 96 8.00 15.61 21.59
C ASP A 96 6.57 15.12 21.83
N LEU A 97 6.01 14.32 20.90
CA LEU A 97 4.68 13.72 21.03
C LEU A 97 4.70 12.38 21.78
N TYR A 98 5.73 11.57 21.54
CA TYR A 98 5.83 10.18 21.97
C TYR A 98 7.20 9.90 22.61
N PRO A 99 7.48 10.51 23.78
CA PRO A 99 8.76 10.36 24.46
C PRO A 99 9.07 8.89 24.81
N GLU A 100 8.07 8.05 25.03
CA GLU A 100 8.18 6.62 25.32
C GLU A 100 8.63 5.75 24.13
N LEU A 101 8.69 6.33 22.92
CA LEU A 101 9.19 5.63 21.74
C LEU A 101 10.72 5.60 21.65
N PHE A 102 11.42 6.46 22.39
CA PHE A 102 12.87 6.68 22.39
C PHE A 102 13.50 6.33 23.74
#